data_AF-A0A6C0DCJ2-F1
#
_entry.id   AF-A0A6C0DCJ2-F1
#
_cell.length_a   1.000
_cell.length_b   1.000
_cell.length_c   1.000
_cell.angle_alpha   90.00
_cell.angle_beta   90.00
_cell.angle_gamma   90.00
#
_symmetry.space_group_name_H-M   'P 1'
#
loop_
_entity.id
_entity.type
_entity.pdbx_description
1 polymer ?
#
loop_
_entity_poly.entity_id
_entity_poly.type
_entity_poly.pdbx_seq_one_letter_code
_entity_poly.pdbx_strand_id
1 'polypeptide(L)'
;MAGGLMQLVAYGAQDVFLTGTPEITFWKVSYRRHTNFAMESIEQTFSGQADFGRRVTCTISRNGDLAYRTYLQLTLPEINQSMNPGKAVYARWLNYIGEQIIAQVEVEIGGQRIDRQYGDWMHIWNQLTMSAEQQRGYFKMIGNTTQLTYMIDPDFANVSGPCAASGGPSQVCAPRNALPETTLYIPLLFWFCRNPGLALPLIALKSVGQKSTQPKISENYFRKNLFEPRCDFLNHNAQVLVACC
;
A
#
# COMPACT_ATOMS: atom_id res chain seq x y z
N MET A 1 -33.47 28.91 -31.97
CA MET A 1 -32.94 28.52 -30.64
C MET A 1 -33.83 29.10 -29.53
N ALA A 2 -35.06 28.58 -29.35
CA ALA A 2 -36.01 29.07 -28.33
C ALA A 2 -36.44 27.98 -27.31
N GLY A 3 -35.95 26.75 -27.44
CA GLY A 3 -36.43 25.59 -26.68
C GLY A 3 -36.23 25.73 -25.16
N GLY A 4 -35.05 26.17 -24.71
CA GLY A 4 -34.76 26.28 -23.27
C GLY A 4 -35.57 27.37 -22.57
N LEU A 5 -35.85 28.49 -23.26
CA LEU A 5 -36.67 29.57 -22.70
C LEU A 5 -38.14 29.14 -22.59
N MET A 6 -38.66 28.44 -23.61
CA MET A 6 -40.03 27.89 -23.57
C MET A 6 -40.21 26.89 -22.42
N GLN A 7 -39.18 26.10 -22.09
CA GLN A 7 -39.23 25.18 -20.97
C GLN A 7 -39.25 25.90 -19.60
N LEU A 8 -38.55 27.03 -19.46
CA LEU A 8 -38.57 27.82 -18.22
C LEU A 8 -39.91 28.55 -17.99
N VAL A 9 -40.63 28.88 -19.06
CA VAL A 9 -41.95 29.51 -18.99
C VAL A 9 -43.04 28.50 -18.61
N ALA A 10 -42.83 27.21 -18.90
CA ALA A 10 -43.73 26.13 -18.54
C ALA A 10 -43.61 25.78 -17.05
N TYR A 11 -44.16 26.64 -16.18
CA TYR A 11 -44.23 26.44 -14.72
C TYR A 11 -45.59 25.87 -14.30
N GLY A 12 -45.61 24.88 -13.41
CA GLY A 12 -46.81 24.22 -12.91
C GLY A 12 -46.95 24.26 -11.38
N ALA A 13 -48.11 23.86 -10.86
CA ALA A 13 -48.38 23.81 -9.42
C ALA A 13 -47.48 22.82 -8.65
N GLN A 14 -46.91 21.83 -9.34
CA GLN A 14 -45.99 20.85 -8.76
C GLN A 14 -44.57 21.43 -8.54
N ASP A 15 -44.20 22.47 -9.29
CA ASP A 15 -42.87 23.10 -9.19
C ASP A 15 -42.71 23.89 -7.88
N VAL A 16 -43.81 24.19 -7.19
CA VAL A 16 -43.79 24.82 -5.85
C VAL A 16 -42.95 24.02 -4.86
N PHE A 17 -42.95 22.69 -4.95
CA PHE A 17 -42.16 21.81 -4.08
C PHE A 17 -40.66 21.78 -4.43
N LEU A 18 -40.29 22.18 -5.64
CA LEU A 18 -38.91 22.07 -6.14
C LEU A 18 -38.21 23.43 -6.26
N THR A 19 -38.91 24.46 -6.75
CA THR A 19 -38.34 25.77 -7.11
C THR A 19 -39.14 26.96 -6.60
N GLY A 20 -40.17 26.75 -5.76
CA GLY A 20 -41.03 27.82 -5.23
C GLY A 20 -40.27 28.89 -4.42
N THR A 21 -39.62 28.48 -3.33
CA THR A 21 -38.72 29.34 -2.54
C THR A 21 -37.34 28.71 -2.49
N PRO A 22 -36.47 28.96 -3.48
CA PRO A 22 -35.20 28.25 -3.61
C PRO A 22 -34.22 28.67 -2.50
N GLU A 23 -33.77 27.70 -1.71
CA GLU A 23 -32.76 27.89 -0.66
C GLU A 23 -31.33 27.60 -1.13
N ILE A 24 -31.19 26.85 -2.22
CA ILE A 24 -29.90 26.47 -2.82
C ILE A 24 -29.88 26.79 -4.32
N THR A 25 -28.68 26.96 -4.86
CA THR A 25 -28.47 27.15 -6.31
C THR A 25 -27.28 26.34 -6.78
N PHE A 26 -27.42 25.72 -7.96
CA PHE A 26 -26.35 24.97 -8.60
C PHE A 26 -25.34 25.85 -9.34
N TRP A 27 -25.68 27.12 -9.58
CA TRP A 27 -24.88 28.04 -10.39
C TRP A 27 -23.87 28.86 -9.57
N LYS A 28 -23.92 28.76 -8.25
CA LYS A 28 -23.01 29.50 -7.36
C LYS A 28 -22.60 28.63 -6.18
N VAL A 29 -21.33 28.19 -6.20
CA VAL A 29 -20.72 27.46 -5.09
C VAL A 29 -20.02 28.45 -4.15
N SER A 30 -20.34 28.38 -2.85
CA SER A 30 -19.62 29.14 -1.81
C SER A 30 -18.56 28.25 -1.17
N TYR A 31 -17.29 28.63 -1.32
CA TYR A 31 -16.17 27.91 -0.73
C TYR A 31 -15.95 28.36 0.72
N ARG A 32 -15.83 27.38 1.63
CA ARG A 32 -15.49 27.65 3.03
C ARG A 32 -13.98 27.87 3.15
N ARG A 33 -13.59 28.91 3.89
CA ARG A 33 -12.19 29.13 4.26
C ARG A 33 -11.73 28.02 5.21
N HIS A 34 -10.48 27.60 5.07
CA HIS A 34 -9.82 26.63 5.95
C HIS A 34 -8.61 27.28 6.62
N THR A 35 -8.11 26.67 7.71
CA THR A 35 -6.85 27.06 8.34
C THR A 35 -5.68 26.62 7.48
N ASN A 36 -4.59 27.39 7.44
CA ASN A 36 -3.41 27.01 6.69
C ASN A 36 -2.78 25.75 7.29
N PHE A 37 -2.42 24.78 6.44
CA PHE A 37 -1.69 23.57 6.82
C PHE A 37 -0.77 23.15 5.66
N ALA A 38 0.26 22.36 5.97
CA ALA A 38 1.13 21.71 4.99
C ALA A 38 1.08 20.19 5.21
N MET A 39 1.46 19.41 4.21
CA MET A 39 1.64 17.96 4.34
C MET A 39 3.00 17.56 3.80
N GLU A 40 3.74 16.77 4.55
CA GLU A 40 5.06 16.25 4.19
C GLU A 40 5.18 14.77 4.55
N SER A 41 5.71 13.95 3.65
CA SER A 41 6.03 12.55 3.94
C SER A 41 7.41 12.45 4.57
N ILE A 42 7.48 11.88 5.77
CA ILE A 42 8.70 11.72 6.55
C ILE A 42 8.97 10.25 6.76
N GLU A 43 10.16 9.80 6.35
CA GLU A 43 10.61 8.44 6.56
C GLU A 43 10.92 8.20 8.04
N GLN A 44 10.50 7.04 8.54
CA GLN A 44 10.76 6.62 9.91
C GLN A 44 11.72 5.44 9.91
N THR A 45 12.67 5.48 10.84
CA THR A 45 13.64 4.42 11.03
C THR A 45 13.04 3.29 11.86
N PHE A 46 13.37 2.06 11.46
CA PHE A 46 13.04 0.88 12.24
C PHE A 46 14.17 0.55 13.21
N SER A 47 13.80 0.19 14.43
CA SER A 47 14.66 -0.46 15.40
C SER A 47 14.56 -1.97 15.26
N GLY A 48 15.69 -2.59 14.92
CA GLY A 48 15.83 -4.03 14.71
C GLY A 48 16.26 -4.38 13.30
N GLN A 49 16.84 -5.58 13.13
CA GLN A 49 17.13 -6.13 11.81
C GLN A 49 15.83 -6.64 11.20
N ALA A 50 15.42 -6.05 10.07
CA ALA A 50 14.27 -6.50 9.31
C ALA A 50 14.61 -7.82 8.61
N ASP A 51 13.95 -8.88 9.02
CA ASP A 51 14.07 -10.22 8.44
C ASP A 51 12.72 -10.94 8.56
N PHE A 52 12.50 -11.95 7.73
CA PHE A 52 11.27 -12.74 7.76
C PHE A 52 11.07 -13.38 9.13
N GLY A 53 9.86 -13.25 9.68
CA GLY A 53 9.51 -13.79 10.99
C GLY A 53 10.04 -13.03 12.20
N ARG A 54 10.74 -11.90 12.04
CA ARG A 54 11.20 -11.08 13.16
C ARG A 54 10.34 -9.84 13.36
N ARG A 55 9.89 -9.58 14.59
CA ARG A 55 9.24 -8.32 14.95
C ARG A 55 10.21 -7.15 14.77
N VAL A 56 9.77 -6.15 14.03
CA VAL A 56 10.48 -4.87 13.92
C VAL A 56 9.60 -3.78 14.52
N THR A 57 10.20 -2.83 15.21
CA THR A 57 9.47 -1.70 15.81
C THR A 57 9.97 -0.40 15.21
N CYS A 58 9.08 0.58 15.09
CA CYS A 58 9.36 1.90 14.56
C CYS A 58 8.76 2.93 15.50
N THR A 59 9.61 3.81 16.02
CA THR A 59 9.17 4.97 16.81
C THR A 59 8.83 6.10 15.86
N ILE A 60 7.60 6.62 15.94
CA ILE A 60 7.19 7.77 15.12
C ILE A 60 7.87 9.02 15.67
N SER A 61 8.68 9.68 14.84
CA SER A 61 9.27 10.98 15.17
C SER A 61 8.22 12.09 15.23
N ARG A 62 8.43 13.05 16.14
CA ARG A 62 7.55 14.20 16.35
C ARG A 62 8.00 15.37 15.47
N ASN A 63 7.92 15.18 14.16
CA ASN A 63 8.30 16.19 13.17
C ASN A 63 7.11 17.02 12.67
N GLY A 64 5.88 16.64 13.03
CA GLY A 64 4.65 17.37 12.71
C GLY A 64 3.62 17.26 13.83
N ASP A 65 2.53 17.99 13.71
CA ASP A 65 1.47 18.06 14.73
C ASP A 65 0.49 16.90 14.59
N LEU A 66 0.22 16.48 13.34
CA LEU A 66 -0.72 15.43 12.99
C LEU A 66 -0.04 14.36 12.12
N ALA A 67 -0.32 13.08 12.43
CA ALA A 67 0.05 11.97 11.54
C ALA A 67 -1.15 11.52 10.71
N TYR A 68 -0.96 11.53 9.40
CA TYR A 68 -1.89 11.03 8.39
C TYR A 68 -1.21 9.93 7.58
N ARG A 69 -1.99 9.18 6.78
CA ARG A 69 -1.59 8.07 5.87
C ARG A 69 -0.17 7.53 6.06
N THR A 70 -0.07 6.35 6.66
CA THR A 70 1.19 5.62 6.81
C THR A 70 1.30 4.50 5.79
N TYR A 71 2.46 4.39 5.14
CA TYR A 71 2.81 3.31 4.21
C TYR A 71 4.01 2.54 4.75
N LEU A 72 3.96 1.22 4.60
CA LEU A 72 5.11 0.34 4.80
C LEU A 72 5.83 0.18 3.47
N GLN A 73 7.05 0.69 3.38
CA GLN A 73 7.94 0.47 2.25
C GLN A 73 8.75 -0.81 2.48
N LEU A 74 8.69 -1.71 1.51
CA LEU A 74 9.37 -2.99 1.55
C LEU A 74 10.06 -3.25 0.21
N THR A 75 11.34 -3.60 0.25
CA THR A 75 12.10 -4.05 -0.92
C THR A 75 12.07 -5.57 -0.99
N LEU A 76 11.53 -6.11 -2.08
CA LEU A 76 11.66 -7.53 -2.39
C LEU A 76 12.99 -7.78 -3.09
N PRO A 77 13.78 -8.79 -2.67
CA PRO A 77 15.07 -9.08 -3.29
C PRO A 77 14.91 -9.65 -4.70
N GLU A 78 15.93 -9.46 -5.53
CA GLU A 78 16.05 -10.16 -6.81
C GLU A 78 16.22 -11.68 -6.56
N ILE A 79 15.49 -12.49 -7.34
CA ILE A 79 15.67 -13.95 -7.36
C ILE A 79 16.10 -14.35 -8.76
N ASN A 80 17.34 -14.83 -8.89
CA ASN A 80 17.93 -15.21 -10.17
C ASN A 80 18.42 -16.68 -10.19
N GLN A 81 18.79 -17.15 -11.37
CA GLN A 81 19.25 -18.53 -11.57
C GLN A 81 20.62 -18.82 -10.92
N SER A 82 21.39 -17.79 -10.54
CA SER A 82 22.69 -17.99 -9.88
C SER A 82 22.58 -18.32 -8.39
N MET A 83 21.38 -18.19 -7.79
CA MET A 83 21.14 -18.54 -6.38
C MET A 83 21.22 -20.05 -6.10
N ASN A 84 21.11 -20.91 -7.12
CA ASN A 84 21.27 -22.35 -6.96
C ASN A 84 22.22 -22.93 -8.03
N PRO A 85 23.54 -22.83 -7.82
CA PRO A 85 24.51 -23.30 -8.81
C PRO A 85 24.35 -24.81 -9.03
N GLY A 86 23.93 -25.19 -10.24
CA GLY A 86 23.80 -26.59 -10.68
C GLY A 86 22.37 -27.14 -10.80
N LYS A 87 21.33 -26.34 -10.49
CA LYS A 87 19.92 -26.72 -10.74
C LYS A 87 19.11 -25.51 -11.22
N ALA A 88 18.13 -25.77 -12.09
CA ALA A 88 17.15 -24.78 -12.50
C ALA A 88 16.40 -24.19 -11.28
N VAL A 89 16.33 -22.87 -11.19
CA VAL A 89 15.60 -22.15 -10.15
C VAL A 89 14.21 -21.82 -10.70
N TYR A 90 13.21 -22.44 -10.09
CA TYR A 90 11.81 -22.14 -10.35
C TYR A 90 11.22 -21.41 -9.15
N ALA A 91 10.87 -20.15 -9.33
CA ALA A 91 10.36 -19.31 -8.27
C ALA A 91 9.22 -18.41 -8.76
N ARG A 92 8.32 -18.05 -7.84
CA ARG A 92 7.32 -17.00 -8.02
C ARG A 92 6.96 -16.42 -6.66
N TRP A 93 6.58 -15.16 -6.63
CA TRP A 93 5.90 -14.61 -5.46
C TRP A 93 4.44 -15.04 -5.45
N LEU A 94 3.87 -15.09 -4.24
CA LEU A 94 2.44 -15.31 -4.07
C LEU A 94 1.66 -14.08 -4.56
N ASN A 95 0.41 -14.31 -4.95
CA ASN A 95 -0.50 -13.22 -5.27
C ASN A 95 -0.71 -12.35 -4.01
N TYR A 96 -0.78 -11.04 -4.19
CA TYR A 96 -0.96 -10.10 -3.07
C TYR A 96 0.14 -10.19 -2.00
N ILE A 97 1.40 -10.38 -2.44
CA ILE A 97 2.56 -10.55 -1.54
C ILE A 97 2.68 -9.45 -0.48
N GLY A 98 2.35 -8.19 -0.81
CA GLY A 98 2.41 -7.08 0.13
C GLY A 98 1.46 -7.20 1.31
N GLU A 99 0.29 -7.83 1.16
CA GLU A 99 -0.62 -8.09 2.27
C GLU A 99 -0.19 -9.36 3.02
N GLN A 100 0.28 -10.37 2.29
CA GLN A 100 0.61 -11.68 2.83
C GLN A 100 1.91 -11.70 3.66
N ILE A 101 2.85 -10.81 3.37
CA ILE A 101 4.12 -10.68 4.13
C ILE A 101 3.90 -10.15 5.55
N ILE A 102 2.78 -9.46 5.79
CA ILE A 102 2.42 -8.87 7.07
C ILE A 102 1.69 -9.91 7.94
N ALA A 103 2.22 -10.21 9.13
CA ALA A 103 1.44 -10.98 10.12
C ALA A 103 0.40 -10.11 10.75
N GLN A 104 0.93 -9.11 11.42
CA GLN A 104 0.20 -8.21 12.24
C GLN A 104 0.99 -6.91 12.32
N VAL A 105 0.26 -5.82 12.23
CA VAL A 105 0.77 -4.48 12.50
C VAL A 105 0.01 -3.95 13.69
N GLU A 106 0.73 -3.46 14.67
CA GLU A 106 0.17 -2.94 15.91
C GLU A 106 0.59 -1.49 16.10
N VAL A 107 -0.37 -0.67 16.51
CA VAL A 107 -0.12 0.70 16.95
C VAL A 107 -0.21 0.72 18.46
N GLU A 108 0.91 1.06 19.10
CA GLU A 108 0.99 1.22 20.54
C GLU A 108 1.18 2.71 20.88
N ILE A 109 0.40 3.22 21.83
CA ILE A 109 0.50 4.59 22.33
C ILE A 109 0.69 4.50 23.84
N GLY A 110 1.81 5.04 24.37
CA GLY A 110 2.09 5.00 25.81
C GLY A 110 2.18 3.59 26.40
N GLY A 111 2.63 2.60 25.61
CA GLY A 111 2.74 1.20 26.02
C GLY A 111 1.42 0.42 26.00
N GLN A 112 0.31 1.04 25.57
CA GLN A 112 -0.96 0.36 25.36
C GLN A 112 -1.18 0.11 23.88
N ARG A 113 -1.65 -1.09 23.56
CA ARG A 113 -1.97 -1.53 22.21
C ARG A 113 -3.36 -1.00 21.85
N ILE A 114 -3.43 -0.05 20.93
CA ILE A 114 -4.68 0.62 20.54
C ILE A 114 -5.38 -0.15 19.43
N ASP A 115 -4.62 -0.57 18.42
CA ASP A 115 -5.15 -1.29 17.26
C ASP A 115 -4.15 -2.34 16.78
N ARG A 116 -4.67 -3.45 16.26
CA ARG A 116 -3.92 -4.53 15.62
C ARG A 116 -4.62 -4.92 14.32
N GLN A 117 -3.87 -4.88 13.23
CA GLN A 117 -4.34 -5.25 11.90
C GLN A 117 -3.57 -6.46 11.39
N TYR A 118 -4.27 -7.42 10.78
CA TYR A 118 -3.68 -8.63 10.22
C TYR A 118 -3.62 -8.54 8.69
N GLY A 119 -2.62 -9.17 8.06
CA GLY A 119 -2.51 -9.20 6.60
C GLY A 119 -3.76 -9.77 5.91
N ASP A 120 -4.31 -10.87 6.45
CA ASP A 120 -5.51 -11.51 5.91
C ASP A 120 -6.76 -10.61 6.06
N TRP A 121 -6.84 -9.85 7.15
CA TRP A 121 -7.90 -8.87 7.35
C TRP A 121 -7.79 -7.72 6.35
N MET A 122 -6.57 -7.23 6.07
CA MET A 122 -6.35 -6.17 5.07
C MET A 122 -6.82 -6.64 3.69
N HIS A 123 -6.52 -7.89 3.32
CA HIS A 123 -6.98 -8.49 2.08
C HIS A 123 -8.51 -8.49 1.97
N ILE A 124 -9.21 -9.01 2.98
CA ILE A 124 -10.67 -9.07 2.99
C ILE A 124 -11.27 -7.65 2.95
N TRP A 125 -10.70 -6.72 3.72
CA TRP A 125 -11.16 -5.33 3.77
C TRP A 125 -11.06 -4.66 2.40
N ASN A 126 -9.95 -4.86 1.68
CA ASN A 126 -9.76 -4.29 0.36
C ASN A 126 -10.70 -4.90 -0.67
N GLN A 127 -10.98 -6.20 -0.61
CA GLN A 127 -11.98 -6.83 -1.48
C GLN A 127 -13.38 -6.23 -1.29
N LEU A 128 -13.74 -5.81 -0.07
CA LEU A 128 -15.07 -5.27 0.24
C LEU A 128 -15.20 -3.77 -0.01
N THR A 129 -14.12 -2.99 0.15
CA THR A 129 -14.19 -1.51 0.19
C THR A 129 -13.55 -0.83 -1.01
N MET A 130 -12.73 -1.53 -1.79
CA MET A 130 -12.03 -0.95 -2.92
C MET A 130 -12.94 -0.76 -4.13
N SER A 131 -12.91 0.44 -4.71
CA SER A 131 -13.56 0.69 -6.00
C SER A 131 -12.72 0.14 -7.16
N ALA A 132 -13.37 -0.23 -8.27
CA ALA A 132 -12.72 -0.75 -9.47
C ALA A 132 -11.66 0.23 -10.05
N GLU A 133 -11.88 1.53 -9.88
CA GLU A 133 -10.95 2.58 -10.35
C GLU A 133 -9.62 2.56 -9.60
N GLN A 134 -9.65 2.31 -8.29
CA GLN A 134 -8.46 2.31 -7.42
C GLN A 134 -7.72 0.97 -7.44
N GLN A 135 -8.42 -0.11 -7.81
CA GLN A 135 -7.93 -1.48 -7.79
C GLN A 135 -6.60 -1.67 -8.54
N ARG A 136 -6.49 -1.10 -9.75
CA ARG A 136 -5.27 -1.21 -10.55
C ARG A 136 -4.06 -0.55 -9.90
N GLY A 137 -4.25 0.60 -9.26
CA GLY A 137 -3.19 1.30 -8.54
C GLY A 137 -2.77 0.53 -7.29
N TYR A 138 -3.76 0.01 -6.55
CA TYR A 138 -3.53 -0.79 -5.37
C TYR A 138 -2.72 -2.06 -5.67
N PHE A 139 -3.09 -2.81 -6.70
CA PHE A 139 -2.37 -4.03 -7.09
C PHE A 139 -0.91 -3.78 -7.46
N LYS A 140 -0.59 -2.62 -8.04
CA LYS A 140 0.80 -2.22 -8.26
C LYS A 140 1.53 -1.95 -6.94
N MET A 141 0.90 -1.26 -6.00
CA MET A 141 1.49 -0.92 -4.70
C MET A 141 1.84 -2.15 -3.86
N ILE A 142 1.01 -3.20 -3.88
CA ILE A 142 1.22 -4.44 -3.12
C ILE A 142 1.94 -5.55 -3.88
N GLY A 143 2.39 -5.28 -5.10
CA GLY A 143 3.17 -6.24 -5.89
C GLY A 143 2.35 -7.36 -6.53
N ASN A 144 1.03 -7.20 -6.69
CA ASN A 144 0.20 -8.10 -7.48
C ASN A 144 0.32 -7.77 -8.97
N THR A 145 1.54 -7.88 -9.49
CA THR A 145 1.88 -7.64 -10.89
C THR A 145 2.38 -8.92 -11.52
N THR A 146 2.15 -9.08 -12.82
CA THR A 146 2.60 -10.25 -13.59
C THR A 146 4.12 -10.47 -13.55
N GLN A 147 4.88 -9.43 -13.18
CA GLN A 147 6.34 -9.50 -13.02
C GLN A 147 6.76 -10.30 -11.79
N LEU A 148 5.93 -10.31 -10.74
CA LEU A 148 6.23 -11.00 -9.48
C LEU A 148 5.46 -12.32 -9.35
N THR A 149 4.26 -12.41 -9.92
CA THR A 149 3.36 -13.57 -9.74
C THR A 149 3.57 -14.70 -10.73
N TYR A 150 4.27 -14.46 -11.86
CA TYR A 150 4.59 -15.50 -12.83
C TYR A 150 5.80 -16.32 -12.40
N MET A 151 5.76 -17.60 -12.75
CA MET A 151 6.85 -18.54 -12.48
C MET A 151 8.02 -18.26 -13.40
N ILE A 152 9.23 -18.19 -12.83
CA ILE A 152 10.47 -18.10 -13.58
C ILE A 152 10.94 -19.49 -14.03
N ASP A 153 11.57 -19.54 -15.20
CA ASP A 153 12.18 -20.73 -15.80
C ASP A 153 13.53 -20.33 -16.43
N PRO A 154 14.59 -21.14 -16.31
CA PRO A 154 15.86 -20.89 -16.98
C PRO A 154 15.77 -20.76 -18.52
N ASP A 155 14.77 -21.38 -19.17
CA ASP A 155 14.62 -21.33 -20.63
C ASP A 155 14.02 -19.99 -21.14
N PHE A 156 13.52 -19.14 -20.23
CA PHE A 156 12.97 -17.84 -20.57
C PHE A 156 14.03 -16.74 -20.69
N ALA A 157 13.64 -15.62 -21.31
CA ALA A 157 14.54 -14.49 -21.54
C ALA A 157 14.96 -13.78 -20.23
N ASN A 158 16.15 -13.15 -20.28
CA ASN A 158 16.72 -12.35 -19.20
C ASN A 158 15.86 -11.13 -18.82
N VAL A 159 15.96 -10.68 -17.57
CA VAL A 159 15.42 -9.39 -17.11
C VAL A 159 16.12 -8.26 -17.89
N SER A 160 15.34 -7.47 -18.65
CA SER A 160 15.88 -6.34 -19.42
C SER A 160 16.52 -5.29 -18.52
N GLY A 161 17.76 -4.92 -18.81
CA GLY A 161 18.41 -3.72 -18.27
C GLY A 161 17.91 -2.42 -18.93
N PRO A 162 18.46 -1.25 -18.53
CA PRO A 162 17.97 0.08 -18.93
C PRO A 162 18.06 0.41 -20.42
N CYS A 163 18.71 -0.43 -21.22
CA CYS A 163 18.80 -0.32 -22.67
C CYS A 163 18.38 -1.66 -23.30
N ALA A 164 17.22 -1.68 -23.96
CA ALA A 164 16.77 -2.82 -24.75
C ALA A 164 17.65 -2.97 -26.00
N ALA A 165 18.85 -3.52 -25.81
CA ALA A 165 19.74 -3.96 -26.87
C ALA A 165 20.00 -5.45 -26.67
N SER A 166 19.14 -6.26 -27.29
CA SER A 166 19.20 -7.72 -27.42
C SER A 166 18.32 -8.54 -26.44
N GLY A 167 17.10 -8.86 -26.90
CA GLY A 167 16.43 -10.13 -26.60
C GLY A 167 15.52 -10.24 -25.38
N GLY A 168 15.45 -9.24 -24.49
CA GLY A 168 14.51 -9.25 -23.37
C GLY A 168 13.11 -8.77 -23.78
N PRO A 169 12.00 -9.43 -23.37
CA PRO A 169 10.69 -8.84 -23.51
C PRO A 169 10.68 -7.51 -22.76
N SER A 170 10.22 -6.44 -23.43
CA SER A 170 9.91 -5.16 -22.79
C SER A 170 8.91 -5.40 -21.64
N GLN A 171 8.70 -4.40 -20.78
CA GLN A 171 7.89 -4.43 -19.55
C GLN A 171 6.41 -4.91 -19.70
N VAL A 172 6.19 -6.11 -20.22
CA VAL A 172 4.90 -6.71 -20.54
C VAL A 172 4.98 -8.21 -20.32
N CYS A 173 4.08 -8.68 -19.45
CA CYS A 173 3.38 -9.98 -19.33
C CYS A 173 4.04 -11.28 -19.83
N ALA A 174 5.36 -11.34 -20.01
CA ALA A 174 6.08 -12.53 -20.44
C ALA A 174 6.81 -13.15 -19.24
N PRO A 175 6.82 -14.48 -19.13
CA PRO A 175 7.62 -15.18 -18.13
C PRO A 175 9.13 -14.96 -18.41
N ARG A 176 9.94 -14.97 -17.35
CA ARG A 176 11.34 -14.54 -17.33
C ARG A 176 12.19 -15.58 -16.61
N ASN A 177 13.51 -15.45 -16.70
CA ASN A 177 14.42 -16.30 -15.94
C ASN A 177 14.78 -15.79 -14.54
N ALA A 178 14.39 -14.56 -14.17
CA ALA A 178 14.63 -14.00 -12.85
C ALA A 178 13.50 -13.05 -12.43
N LEU A 179 13.28 -12.94 -11.12
CA LEU A 179 12.36 -11.99 -10.49
C LEU A 179 13.15 -10.73 -10.14
N PRO A 180 12.74 -9.54 -10.62
CA PRO A 180 13.47 -8.30 -10.37
C PRO A 180 13.30 -7.81 -8.92
N GLU A 181 14.33 -7.12 -8.41
CA GLU A 181 14.21 -6.34 -7.19
C GLU A 181 13.09 -5.30 -7.35
N THR A 182 12.12 -5.28 -6.42
CA THR A 182 10.96 -4.41 -6.51
C THR A 182 10.62 -3.78 -5.17
N THR A 183 10.46 -2.46 -5.14
CA THR A 183 9.96 -1.70 -3.99
C THR A 183 8.43 -1.70 -3.98
N LEU A 184 7.85 -2.14 -2.87
CA LEU A 184 6.42 -2.14 -2.59
C LEU A 184 6.09 -1.08 -1.56
N TYR A 185 4.89 -0.50 -1.68
CA TYR A 185 4.36 0.50 -0.76
C TYR A 185 3.01 0.05 -0.24
N ILE A 186 2.98 -0.58 0.93
CA ILE A 186 1.76 -1.18 1.47
C ILE A 186 1.06 -0.15 2.37
N PRO A 187 -0.15 0.32 2.01
CA PRO A 187 -0.87 1.27 2.86
C PRO A 187 -1.41 0.60 4.12
N LEU A 188 -1.17 1.22 5.28
CA LEU A 188 -1.73 0.76 6.55
C LEU A 188 -3.12 1.36 6.76
N LEU A 189 -4.07 0.53 7.22
CA LEU A 189 -5.50 0.85 7.24
C LEU A 189 -6.04 1.25 8.63
N PHE A 190 -5.21 1.90 9.45
CA PHE A 190 -5.60 2.42 10.76
C PHE A 190 -6.68 3.50 10.69
N TRP A 191 -7.35 3.76 11.81
CA TRP A 191 -8.41 4.78 11.90
C TRP A 191 -7.97 6.16 11.42
N PHE A 192 -6.73 6.56 11.73
CA PHE A 192 -6.16 7.86 11.35
C PHE A 192 -5.66 7.94 9.90
N CYS A 193 -5.58 6.81 9.19
CA CYS A 193 -5.15 6.77 7.78
C CYS A 193 -6.30 7.05 6.79
N ARG A 194 -7.56 6.88 7.23
CA ARG A 194 -8.74 6.91 6.35
C ARG A 194 -9.19 8.32 6.04
N ASN A 195 -9.31 9.14 7.07
CA ASN A 195 -9.85 10.49 6.98
C ASN A 195 -8.89 11.49 7.63
N PRO A 196 -8.58 12.63 6.97
CA PRO A 196 -7.71 13.64 7.55
C PRO A 196 -8.30 14.29 8.80
N GLY A 197 -9.63 14.32 8.94
CA GLY A 197 -10.31 14.79 10.15
C GLY A 197 -10.13 13.88 11.38
N LEU A 198 -9.58 12.67 11.20
CA LEU A 198 -9.25 11.73 12.27
C LEU A 198 -7.73 11.50 12.37
N ALA A 199 -6.92 12.40 11.80
CA ALA A 199 -5.46 12.32 11.89
C ALA A 199 -5.01 12.28 13.36
N LEU A 200 -3.95 11.53 13.62
CA LEU A 200 -3.49 11.29 14.98
C LEU A 200 -2.74 12.53 15.50
N PRO A 201 -3.21 13.21 16.57
CA PRO A 201 -2.55 14.40 17.10
C PRO A 201 -1.31 14.02 17.89
N LEU A 202 -0.15 14.02 17.21
CA LEU A 202 1.15 13.74 17.83
C LEU A 202 1.50 14.78 18.89
N ILE A 203 1.09 16.03 18.70
CA ILE A 203 1.32 17.12 19.67
C ILE A 203 0.60 16.88 21.01
N ALA A 204 -0.59 16.27 20.99
CA ALA A 204 -1.35 15.96 22.19
C ALA A 204 -0.79 14.73 22.95
N LEU A 205 -0.06 13.87 22.25
CA LEU A 205 0.50 12.63 22.78
C LEU A 205 1.94 12.86 23.25
N LYS A 206 2.10 13.36 24.48
CA LYS A 206 3.41 13.70 25.08
C LYS A 206 4.34 12.50 25.27
N SER A 207 3.80 11.27 25.37
CA SER A 207 4.54 10.02 25.57
C SER A 207 4.44 9.09 24.35
N VAL A 208 5.54 9.01 23.59
CA VAL A 208 5.96 8.02 22.58
C VAL A 208 4.90 7.00 22.12
N GLY A 209 4.47 7.12 20.87
CA GLY A 209 3.81 6.03 20.14
C GLY A 209 4.85 5.11 19.50
N GLN A 210 4.87 3.83 19.89
CA GLN A 210 5.67 2.80 19.23
C GLN A 210 4.75 2.08 18.23
N LYS A 211 5.05 2.14 16.93
CA LYS A 211 4.43 1.24 15.96
C LYS A 211 5.26 -0.03 15.93
N SER A 212 4.63 -1.18 16.06
CA SER A 212 5.33 -2.46 15.97
C SER A 212 4.74 -3.28 14.83
N THR A 213 5.59 -3.65 13.87
CA THR A 213 5.23 -4.50 12.75
C THR A 213 5.84 -5.86 13.00
N GLN A 214 5.00 -6.89 13.11
CA GLN A 214 5.47 -8.27 13.07
C GLN A 214 5.25 -8.82 11.65
N PRO A 215 6.30 -9.00 10.83
CA PRO A 215 6.21 -9.89 9.68
C PRO A 215 5.91 -11.33 10.17
N LYS A 216 5.15 -12.11 9.38
CA LYS A 216 4.83 -13.51 9.75
C LYS A 216 6.14 -14.27 9.85
N ILE A 217 6.30 -15.04 10.94
CA ILE A 217 7.08 -16.27 10.84
C ILE A 217 6.39 -17.04 9.72
N SER A 218 7.15 -17.52 8.74
CA SER A 218 6.66 -18.38 7.68
C SER A 218 5.96 -19.61 8.29
N GLU A 219 4.70 -19.45 8.66
CA GLU A 219 3.79 -20.55 8.97
C GLU A 219 3.53 -21.25 7.65
N ASN A 220 4.38 -22.24 7.37
CA ASN A 220 4.04 -23.56 6.82
C ASN A 220 2.81 -23.67 5.90
N TYR A 221 2.65 -22.76 4.95
CA TYR A 221 1.97 -23.01 3.68
C TYR A 221 2.96 -23.25 2.54
N PHE A 222 4.22 -23.51 2.88
CA PHE A 222 5.13 -24.29 2.06
C PHE A 222 4.64 -25.74 2.05
N ARG A 223 3.73 -26.07 1.13
CA ARG A 223 3.31 -27.44 0.88
C ARG A 223 4.51 -28.21 0.30
N LYS A 224 5.31 -28.79 1.20
CA LYS A 224 6.20 -29.96 1.12
C LYS A 224 7.13 -30.20 -0.09
N ASN A 225 7.19 -29.37 -1.13
CA ASN A 225 7.99 -29.68 -2.33
C ASN A 225 8.89 -28.56 -2.87
N LEU A 226 9.06 -27.41 -2.19
CA LEU A 226 9.98 -26.38 -2.67
C LEU A 226 10.86 -25.86 -1.52
N PHE A 227 12.10 -26.37 -1.51
CA PHE A 227 13.32 -25.88 -0.87
C PHE A 227 13.51 -26.08 0.65
N GLU A 228 14.17 -27.18 1.02
CA GLU A 228 15.41 -27.10 1.83
C GLU A 228 16.55 -26.70 0.85
N PRO A 229 17.50 -25.81 1.20
CA PRO A 229 18.23 -25.83 2.47
C PRO A 229 18.52 -24.45 3.11
N ARG A 230 18.95 -24.54 4.38
CA ARG A 230 19.84 -23.66 5.18
C ARG A 230 19.85 -22.14 4.92
N CYS A 231 19.48 -21.44 5.99
CA CYS A 231 20.15 -20.29 6.60
C CYS A 231 21.13 -19.52 5.71
N ASP A 232 20.73 -18.29 5.34
CA ASP A 232 21.49 -17.05 5.50
C ASP A 232 20.98 -16.02 4.48
N PHE A 233 19.80 -15.42 4.75
CA PHE A 233 19.35 -14.25 4.00
C PHE A 233 19.71 -12.99 4.80
N LEU A 234 20.84 -12.40 4.42
CA LEU A 234 21.45 -11.24 5.04
C LEU A 234 20.80 -9.93 4.57
N ASN A 235 20.29 -9.21 5.57
CA ASN A 235 19.98 -7.77 5.62
C ASN A 235 18.91 -7.33 4.62
N HIS A 236 18.21 -6.22 4.89
CA HIS A 236 17.76 -5.18 3.97
C HIS A 236 16.62 -4.40 4.64
N ASN A 237 16.67 -3.08 4.49
CA ASN A 237 15.92 -2.11 5.26
C ASN A 237 14.44 -2.08 4.86
N ALA A 238 13.55 -2.58 5.72
CA ALA A 238 12.16 -2.11 5.71
C ALA A 238 12.16 -0.65 6.21
N GLN A 239 11.34 0.21 5.61
CA GLN A 239 11.19 1.62 5.99
C GLN A 239 9.70 1.98 6.03
N VAL A 240 9.26 2.86 6.91
CA VAL A 240 7.86 3.30 6.98
C VAL A 240 7.80 4.77 6.64
N LEU A 241 7.03 5.10 5.61
CA LEU A 241 6.73 6.47 5.21
C LEU A 241 5.47 6.91 5.96
N VAL A 242 5.60 7.93 6.82
CA VAL A 242 4.45 8.56 7.48
C VAL A 242 4.25 9.92 6.85
N ALA A 243 3.06 10.20 6.32
CA ALA A 243 2.68 11.56 5.96
C ALA A 243 2.35 12.36 7.23
N CYS A 244 3.23 13.27 7.62
CA CYS A 244 2.99 14.21 8.71
C CYS A 244 2.45 15.53 8.15
N CYS A 245 1.57 16.18 8.89
CA CYS A 245 1.06 17.51 8.60
C CYS A 245 1.43 18.46 9.75
#